data_AF-A0A202DVE3-F1
#
_entry.id   AF-A0A202DVE3-F1
#
_cell.length_a   1.000
_cell.length_b   1.000
_cell.length_c   1.000
_cell.angle_alpha   90.00
_cell.angle_beta   90.00
_cell.angle_gamma   90.00
#
_symmetry.space_group_name_H-M   'P 1'
#
loop_
_entity.id
_entity.type
_entity.pdbx_description
1 polymer ?
#
loop_
_entity_poly.entity_id
_entity_poly.type
_entity_poly.pdbx_seq_one_letter_code
_entity_poly.pdbx_strand_id
1 'polypeptide(L)'
;MGDQAKTHSLALIPQRLKNVLGEIESAAIRVGRSVDGVQLLAVSKRVSAGKIIAAFDSGQMMFGENYVQESRDKIPLVKAGDRQGVRFDLIGPLQRNKVKYAVGLYDVIQTVDRPELAESIAAMAEKRGLVQRVYIQINVSEEDSKSGVMPEDAASLFASIKEYPSLCVEGLMSLGSFYDHDLPVEKIRKEFQAMKQLSELIESQYDYQSLELSMGTSQDYQIAVEEGATIVRLGAARKMLGSTLLGFSKVLKRRRRLKMASRYWHEGVKLLQDEIAVDNLFRQRTRSRRVVRKTKSGEEKTPDSKS
;
A
#
# COMPACT_ATOMS: atom_id res chain seq x y z
N MET A 1 3.39 28.08 19.59
CA MET A 1 3.91 27.52 18.31
C MET A 1 3.04 26.39 17.73
N GLY A 2 2.49 25.46 18.53
CA GLY A 2 1.68 24.35 18.00
C GLY A 2 0.33 24.73 17.39
N ASP A 3 -0.30 25.81 17.86
CA ASP A 3 -1.67 26.19 17.46
C ASP A 3 -1.72 26.98 16.14
N GLN A 4 -0.74 27.86 15.93
CA GLN A 4 -0.56 28.57 14.66
C GLN A 4 -0.23 27.62 13.51
N ALA A 5 0.59 26.59 13.76
CA ALA A 5 0.92 25.57 12.76
C ALA A 5 -0.30 24.69 12.38
N LYS A 6 -1.17 24.38 13.35
CA LYS A 6 -2.44 23.67 13.08
C LYS A 6 -3.39 24.52 12.25
N THR A 7 -3.54 25.80 12.60
CA THR A 7 -4.41 26.76 11.91
C THR A 7 -3.95 26.99 10.46
N HIS A 8 -2.64 27.17 10.23
CA HIS A 8 -2.08 27.25 8.88
C HIS A 8 -2.29 25.96 8.06
N SER A 9 -2.23 24.79 8.69
CA SER A 9 -2.45 23.51 8.00
C SER A 9 -3.89 23.33 7.52
N LEU A 10 -4.88 23.90 8.22
CA LEU A 10 -6.30 23.83 7.85
C LEU A 10 -6.64 24.83 6.75
N ALA A 11 -6.10 26.05 6.82
CA ALA A 11 -6.34 27.11 5.84
C ALA A 11 -5.88 26.73 4.41
N LEU A 12 -4.96 25.77 4.27
CA LEU A 12 -4.45 25.30 2.96
C LEU A 12 -5.27 24.18 2.33
N ILE A 13 -6.26 23.63 3.05
CA ILE A 13 -7.08 22.50 2.55
C ILE A 13 -7.84 22.87 1.27
N PRO A 14 -8.58 24.00 1.20
CA PRO A 14 -9.32 24.37 -0.01
C PRO A 14 -8.42 24.48 -1.25
N GLN A 15 -7.27 25.14 -1.11
CA GLN A 15 -6.34 25.34 -2.23
C GLN A 15 -5.76 24.02 -2.73
N ARG A 16 -5.39 23.11 -1.82
CA ARG A 16 -4.85 21.81 -2.21
C ARG A 16 -5.90 20.91 -2.84
N LEU A 17 -7.13 20.93 -2.33
CA LEU A 17 -8.25 20.22 -2.93
C LEU A 17 -8.49 20.71 -4.36
N LYS A 18 -8.57 22.04 -4.55
CA LYS A 18 -8.69 22.66 -5.88
C LYS A 18 -7.59 22.22 -6.84
N ASN A 19 -6.33 22.20 -6.39
CA ASN A 19 -5.22 21.77 -7.23
C ASN A 19 -5.36 20.31 -7.67
N VAL A 20 -5.70 19.41 -6.74
CA VAL A 20 -5.85 17.99 -7.06
C VAL A 20 -7.02 17.73 -7.99
N LEU A 21 -8.16 18.40 -7.78
CA LEU A 21 -9.31 18.30 -8.67
C LEU A 21 -8.95 18.80 -10.08
N GLY A 22 -8.22 19.91 -10.20
CA GLY A 22 -7.73 20.39 -11.49
C GLY A 22 -6.75 19.43 -12.18
N GLU A 23 -5.91 18.72 -11.42
CA GLU A 23 -5.04 17.66 -11.96
C GLU A 23 -5.84 16.46 -12.50
N ILE A 24 -6.92 16.07 -11.82
CA ILE A 24 -7.82 14.99 -12.25
C ILE A 24 -8.57 15.41 -13.51
N GLU A 25 -9.15 16.61 -13.51
CA GLU A 25 -9.84 17.20 -14.66
C GLU A 25 -8.92 17.25 -15.88
N SER A 26 -7.70 17.75 -15.71
CA SER A 26 -6.71 17.81 -16.79
C SER A 26 -6.37 16.43 -17.35
N ALA A 27 -6.30 15.41 -16.50
CA ALA A 27 -6.06 14.03 -16.94
C ALA A 27 -7.24 13.46 -17.73
N ALA A 28 -8.48 13.74 -17.32
CA ALA A 28 -9.67 13.30 -18.04
C ALA A 28 -9.77 13.97 -19.43
N ILE A 29 -9.51 15.27 -19.50
CA ILE A 29 -9.54 16.05 -20.75
C ILE A 29 -8.52 15.53 -21.77
N ARG A 30 -7.31 15.13 -21.33
CA ARG A 30 -6.26 14.61 -22.23
C ARG A 30 -6.71 13.43 -23.10
N VAL A 31 -7.66 12.63 -22.59
CA VAL A 31 -8.18 11.43 -23.28
C VAL A 31 -9.64 11.60 -23.70
N GLY A 32 -10.17 12.82 -23.71
CA GLY A 32 -11.53 13.11 -24.15
C GLY A 32 -12.64 12.55 -23.24
N ARG A 33 -12.35 12.29 -21.96
CA ARG A 33 -13.34 11.84 -20.97
C ARG A 33 -14.06 13.03 -20.32
N SER A 34 -15.28 12.78 -19.84
CA SER A 34 -16.01 13.74 -19.02
C SER A 34 -15.29 14.00 -17.70
N VAL A 35 -15.23 15.28 -17.30
CA VAL A 35 -14.63 15.74 -16.05
C VAL A 35 -15.41 15.25 -14.83
N ASP A 36 -16.74 15.10 -14.97
CA ASP A 36 -17.63 14.61 -13.92
C ASP A 36 -17.55 13.09 -13.75
N GLY A 37 -16.86 12.39 -14.66
CA GLY A 37 -16.73 10.94 -14.66
C GLY A 37 -15.70 10.38 -13.66
N VAL A 38 -15.00 11.23 -12.91
CA VAL A 38 -13.98 10.81 -11.94
C VAL A 38 -14.17 11.50 -10.59
N GLN A 39 -14.43 10.71 -9.57
CA GLN A 39 -14.53 11.16 -8.19
C GLN A 39 -13.21 10.99 -7.44
N LEU A 40 -13.01 11.90 -6.49
CA LEU A 40 -11.86 11.87 -5.59
C LEU A 40 -12.23 11.23 -4.25
N LEU A 41 -11.60 10.12 -3.89
CA LEU A 41 -11.63 9.56 -2.54
C LEU A 41 -10.42 10.05 -1.73
N ALA A 42 -10.65 10.93 -0.75
CA ALA A 42 -9.60 11.46 0.11
C ALA A 42 -9.24 10.44 1.22
N VAL A 43 -8.07 9.81 1.12
CA VAL A 43 -7.62 8.80 2.10
C VAL A 43 -7.23 9.47 3.42
N SER A 44 -8.03 9.27 4.46
CA SER A 44 -8.00 9.97 5.75
C SER A 44 -7.55 9.10 6.94
N LYS A 45 -6.91 7.96 6.67
CA LYS A 45 -6.25 7.17 7.73
C LYS A 45 -5.23 8.01 8.51
N ARG A 46 -5.25 7.90 9.83
CA ARG A 46 -4.43 8.69 10.77
C ARG A 46 -4.64 10.21 10.68
N VAL A 47 -5.80 10.64 10.18
CA VAL A 47 -6.21 12.05 10.14
C VAL A 47 -7.29 12.28 11.19
N SER A 48 -7.22 13.41 11.91
CA SER A 48 -8.22 13.77 12.93
C SER A 48 -9.57 14.16 12.31
N ALA A 49 -10.65 13.93 13.06
CA ALA A 49 -12.00 14.34 12.65
C ALA A 49 -12.09 15.82 12.24
N GLY A 50 -11.47 16.74 12.99
CA GLY A 50 -11.47 18.17 12.64
C GLY A 50 -10.83 18.49 11.29
N LYS A 51 -9.82 17.74 10.84
CA LYS A 51 -9.25 17.92 9.49
C LYS A 51 -10.17 17.37 8.40
N ILE A 52 -10.92 16.31 8.70
CA ILE A 52 -11.92 15.74 7.78
C ILE A 52 -13.09 16.71 7.65
N ILE A 53 -13.58 17.27 8.76
CA ILE A 53 -14.63 18.29 8.78
C ILE A 53 -14.21 19.51 7.96
N ALA A 54 -13.01 20.05 8.18
CA ALA A 54 -12.53 21.18 7.37
C ALA A 54 -12.41 20.85 5.87
N ALA A 55 -12.11 19.60 5.50
CA ALA A 55 -12.11 19.16 4.11
C ALA A 55 -13.52 19.05 3.53
N PHE A 56 -14.47 18.53 4.32
CA PHE A 56 -15.88 18.52 3.96
C PHE A 56 -16.42 19.94 3.76
N ASP A 57 -16.11 20.87 4.67
CA ASP A 57 -16.51 22.28 4.55
C ASP A 57 -15.88 22.95 3.31
N SER A 58 -14.82 22.34 2.74
CA SER A 58 -14.19 22.76 1.48
C SER A 58 -14.75 22.04 0.24
N GLY A 59 -15.78 21.20 0.39
CA GLY A 59 -16.44 20.46 -0.69
C GLY A 59 -16.00 19.01 -0.89
N GLN A 60 -15.10 18.46 -0.07
CA GLN A 60 -14.72 17.04 -0.18
C GLN A 60 -15.80 16.12 0.42
N MET A 61 -16.41 15.28 -0.41
CA MET A 61 -17.55 14.44 0.00
C MET A 61 -17.18 12.99 0.36
N MET A 62 -16.09 12.46 -0.20
CA MET A 62 -15.74 11.04 -0.10
C MET A 62 -14.40 10.83 0.63
N PHE A 63 -14.39 9.97 1.65
CA PHE A 63 -13.22 9.68 2.47
C PHE A 63 -12.91 8.20 2.56
N GLY A 64 -11.63 7.84 2.45
CA GLY A 64 -11.17 6.45 2.53
C GLY A 64 -10.44 6.17 3.84
N GLU A 65 -10.86 5.13 4.56
CA GLU A 65 -10.22 4.68 5.79
C GLU A 65 -9.66 3.26 5.65
N ASN A 66 -8.57 2.98 6.39
CA ASN A 66 -7.94 1.66 6.37
C ASN A 66 -8.22 0.82 7.61
N TYR A 67 -8.57 1.45 8.73
CA TYR A 67 -8.58 0.80 10.04
C TYR A 67 -9.94 0.98 10.70
N VAL A 68 -10.66 -0.13 10.89
CA VAL A 68 -11.98 -0.14 11.51
C VAL A 68 -11.93 0.45 12.93
N GLN A 69 -10.90 0.11 13.71
CA GLN A 69 -10.74 0.63 15.07
C GLN A 69 -10.63 2.15 15.12
N GLU A 70 -9.87 2.75 14.18
CA GLU A 70 -9.74 4.20 14.09
C GLU A 70 -11.07 4.87 13.68
N SER A 71 -11.84 4.18 12.85
CA SER A 71 -13.02 4.74 12.20
C SER A 71 -14.27 4.70 13.08
N ARG A 72 -14.36 3.75 14.02
CA ARG A 72 -15.53 3.55 14.90
C ARG A 72 -15.93 4.82 15.66
N ASP A 73 -14.95 5.55 16.18
CA ASP A 73 -15.22 6.79 16.91
C ASP A 73 -15.18 8.01 15.97
N LYS A 74 -14.36 7.95 14.91
CA LYS A 74 -14.14 9.07 14.00
C LYS A 74 -15.32 9.34 13.06
N ILE A 75 -15.90 8.32 12.44
CA ILE A 75 -16.96 8.49 11.43
C ILE A 75 -18.23 9.07 12.04
N PRO A 76 -18.76 8.57 13.18
CA PRO A 76 -19.95 9.15 13.79
C PRO A 76 -19.77 10.62 14.18
N LEU A 77 -18.57 10.99 14.66
CA LEU A 77 -18.23 12.38 14.97
C LEU A 77 -18.25 13.28 13.73
N VAL A 78 -17.72 12.80 12.60
CA VAL A 78 -17.72 13.56 11.34
C VAL A 78 -19.15 13.67 10.79
N LYS A 79 -19.91 12.57 10.73
CA LYS A 79 -21.26 12.53 10.16
C LYS A 79 -22.33 13.24 11.01
N ALA A 80 -22.02 13.66 12.24
CA ALA A 80 -22.96 14.36 13.09
C ALA A 80 -23.44 15.69 12.48
N GLY A 81 -24.73 16.01 12.64
CA GLY A 81 -25.32 17.27 12.19
C GLY A 81 -25.68 17.28 10.69
N ASP A 82 -25.23 18.32 10.00
CA ASP A 82 -25.43 18.58 8.57
C ASP A 82 -24.52 17.77 7.63
N ARG A 83 -23.60 16.99 8.20
CA ARG A 83 -22.60 16.17 7.50
C ARG A 83 -23.05 14.74 7.17
N GLN A 84 -24.35 14.47 7.20
CA GLN A 84 -24.89 13.13 6.90
C GLN A 84 -24.61 12.67 5.46
N GLY A 85 -24.43 13.61 4.53
CA GLY A 85 -24.07 13.33 3.13
C GLY A 85 -22.62 12.90 2.90
N VAL A 86 -21.75 12.90 3.94
CA VAL A 86 -20.36 12.45 3.80
C VAL A 86 -20.31 10.95 3.58
N ARG A 87 -19.61 10.51 2.52
CA ARG A 87 -19.35 9.10 2.21
C ARG A 87 -18.01 8.66 2.80
N PHE A 88 -18.02 7.51 3.48
CA PHE A 88 -16.83 6.84 4.00
C PHE A 88 -16.72 5.43 3.44
N ASP A 89 -15.57 5.14 2.84
CA ASP A 89 -15.26 3.86 2.24
C ASP A 89 -14.16 3.14 3.03
N LEU A 90 -14.35 1.85 3.30
CA LEU A 90 -13.29 0.99 3.82
C LEU A 90 -12.41 0.54 2.65
N ILE A 91 -11.17 1.01 2.64
CA ILE A 91 -10.16 0.70 1.60
C ILE A 91 -8.95 -0.05 2.17
N GLY A 92 -9.05 -0.50 3.42
CA GLY A 92 -8.07 -1.37 4.08
C GLY A 92 -8.58 -2.80 4.22
N PRO A 93 -7.68 -3.76 4.49
CA PRO A 93 -8.06 -5.16 4.61
C PRO A 93 -9.10 -5.37 5.72
N LEU A 94 -10.15 -6.13 5.43
CA LEU A 94 -11.21 -6.46 6.38
C LEU A 94 -11.09 -7.91 6.86
N GLN A 95 -10.75 -8.05 8.14
CA GLN A 95 -10.77 -9.36 8.80
C GLN A 95 -12.22 -9.76 9.14
N ARG A 96 -12.56 -11.06 8.99
CA ARG A 96 -13.93 -11.57 9.24
C ARG A 96 -14.47 -11.18 10.62
N ASN A 97 -13.65 -11.28 11.67
CA ASN A 97 -14.04 -10.91 13.04
C ASN A 97 -14.30 -9.40 13.25
N LYS A 98 -13.94 -8.55 12.28
CA LYS A 98 -14.18 -7.09 12.31
C LYS A 98 -15.37 -6.67 11.45
N VAL A 99 -15.95 -7.55 10.66
CA VAL A 99 -17.12 -7.28 9.80
C VAL A 99 -18.26 -6.65 10.61
N LYS A 100 -18.52 -7.16 11.82
CA LYS A 100 -19.54 -6.63 12.74
C LYS A 100 -19.37 -5.17 13.15
N TYR A 101 -18.20 -4.58 12.92
CA TYR A 101 -17.91 -3.17 13.19
C TYR A 101 -17.83 -2.32 11.91
N ALA A 102 -17.69 -2.96 10.74
CA ALA A 102 -17.53 -2.28 9.46
C ALA A 102 -18.88 -2.08 8.73
N VAL A 103 -19.73 -3.12 8.71
CA VAL A 103 -21.03 -3.06 8.03
C VAL A 103 -21.88 -1.95 8.65
N GLY A 104 -22.47 -1.10 7.81
CA GLY A 104 -23.27 0.08 8.21
C GLY A 104 -22.49 1.22 8.89
N LEU A 105 -21.20 1.03 9.21
CA LEU A 105 -20.30 2.13 9.59
C LEU A 105 -19.74 2.81 8.34
N TYR A 106 -19.34 2.01 7.36
CA TYR A 106 -18.89 2.46 6.05
C TYR A 106 -20.05 2.40 5.06
N ASP A 107 -20.13 3.40 4.20
CA ASP A 107 -21.08 3.42 3.10
C ASP A 107 -20.71 2.34 2.07
N VAL A 108 -19.41 2.14 1.83
CA VAL A 108 -18.89 1.13 0.90
C VAL A 108 -17.71 0.37 1.51
N ILE A 109 -17.68 -0.96 1.34
CA ILE A 109 -16.49 -1.78 1.63
C ILE A 109 -15.82 -2.16 0.31
N GLN A 110 -14.67 -1.57 0.01
CA GLN A 110 -14.01 -1.76 -1.28
C GLN A 110 -13.03 -2.96 -1.33
N THR A 111 -12.96 -3.76 -0.27
CA THR A 111 -11.89 -4.75 -0.05
C THR A 111 -12.38 -6.19 0.03
N VAL A 112 -13.49 -6.51 -0.67
CA VAL A 112 -13.98 -7.90 -0.74
C VAL A 112 -13.13 -8.69 -1.72
N ASP A 113 -12.38 -9.67 -1.22
CA ASP A 113 -11.38 -10.42 -2.01
C ASP A 113 -11.58 -11.94 -1.99
N ARG A 114 -12.62 -12.44 -1.32
CA ARG A 114 -12.92 -13.87 -1.21
C ARG A 114 -14.37 -14.16 -0.79
N PRO A 115 -14.93 -15.33 -1.13
CA PRO A 115 -16.32 -15.68 -0.83
C PRO A 115 -16.67 -15.62 0.66
N GLU A 116 -15.78 -16.08 1.55
CA GLU A 116 -16.08 -16.14 2.98
C GLU A 116 -16.17 -14.76 3.63
N LEU A 117 -15.48 -13.76 3.05
CA LEU A 117 -15.61 -12.38 3.48
C LEU A 117 -16.95 -11.82 3.01
N ALA A 118 -17.33 -12.05 1.75
CA ALA A 118 -18.64 -11.64 1.22
C ALA A 118 -19.79 -12.22 2.05
N GLU A 119 -19.79 -13.54 2.29
CA GLU A 119 -20.78 -14.23 3.13
C GLU A 119 -20.89 -13.59 4.53
N SER A 120 -19.74 -13.30 5.16
CA SER A 120 -19.73 -12.68 6.48
C SER A 120 -20.34 -11.27 6.48
N ILE A 121 -20.08 -10.49 5.43
CA ILE A 121 -20.65 -9.14 5.25
C ILE A 121 -22.15 -9.24 5.00
N ALA A 122 -22.58 -10.15 4.12
CA ALA A 122 -23.98 -10.41 3.81
C ALA A 122 -24.79 -10.75 5.06
N ALA A 123 -24.35 -11.76 5.82
CA ALA A 123 -25.03 -12.18 7.05
C ALA A 123 -25.14 -11.03 8.09
N MET A 124 -24.13 -10.16 8.16
CA MET A 124 -24.17 -8.98 9.04
C MET A 124 -25.07 -7.87 8.51
N ALA A 125 -25.10 -7.65 7.20
CA ALA A 125 -25.96 -6.67 6.54
C ALA A 125 -27.44 -7.06 6.68
N GLU A 126 -27.77 -8.33 6.44
CA GLU A 126 -29.09 -8.92 6.66
C GLU A 126 -29.53 -8.77 8.12
N LYS A 127 -28.67 -9.15 9.08
CA LYS A 127 -28.94 -8.98 10.52
C LYS A 127 -29.25 -7.52 10.90
N ARG A 128 -28.71 -6.55 10.16
CA ARG A 128 -28.91 -5.12 10.39
C ARG A 128 -30.04 -4.53 9.56
N GLY A 129 -30.69 -5.32 8.70
CA GLY A 129 -31.74 -4.85 7.80
C GLY A 129 -31.27 -3.80 6.80
N LEU A 130 -30.03 -3.91 6.29
CA LEU A 130 -29.48 -2.98 5.31
C LEU A 130 -28.88 -3.72 4.11
N VAL A 131 -28.72 -2.99 3.00
CA VAL A 131 -27.94 -3.45 1.85
C VAL A 131 -26.56 -2.80 1.92
N GLN A 132 -25.53 -3.60 2.13
CA GLN A 132 -24.15 -3.11 2.19
C GLN A 132 -23.58 -3.03 0.78
N ARG A 133 -23.11 -1.84 0.41
CA ARG A 133 -22.45 -1.62 -0.86
C ARG A 133 -21.00 -2.08 -0.77
N VAL A 134 -20.53 -2.78 -1.79
CA VAL A 134 -19.22 -3.45 -1.80
C VAL A 134 -18.54 -3.32 -3.15
N TYR A 135 -17.21 -3.33 -3.15
CA TYR A 135 -16.42 -3.55 -4.37
C TYR A 135 -15.63 -4.85 -4.23
N ILE A 136 -15.33 -5.46 -5.37
CA ILE A 136 -14.45 -6.62 -5.44
C ILE A 136 -13.01 -6.11 -5.60
N GLN A 137 -12.12 -6.51 -4.69
CA GLN A 137 -10.71 -6.16 -4.77
C GLN A 137 -9.98 -7.15 -5.68
N ILE A 138 -9.35 -6.64 -6.73
CA ILE A 138 -8.61 -7.42 -7.73
C ILE A 138 -7.11 -7.25 -7.51
N ASN A 139 -6.38 -8.37 -7.50
CA ASN A 139 -4.92 -8.36 -7.58
C ASN A 139 -4.46 -8.32 -9.04
N VAL A 140 -4.69 -7.18 -9.70
CA VAL A 140 -4.38 -7.04 -11.15
C VAL A 140 -2.89 -7.12 -11.48
N SER A 141 -2.02 -6.93 -10.48
CA SER A 141 -0.57 -7.04 -10.65
C SER A 141 -0.05 -8.48 -10.51
N GLU A 142 -0.91 -9.43 -10.12
CA GLU A 142 -0.56 -10.85 -9.94
C GLU A 142 0.64 -11.07 -8.98
N GLU A 143 0.79 -10.19 -7.99
CA GLU A 143 1.84 -10.30 -6.98
C GLU A 143 1.32 -11.03 -5.75
N ASP A 144 1.93 -12.16 -5.36
CA ASP A 144 1.55 -12.95 -4.19
C ASP A 144 1.47 -12.16 -2.87
N SER A 145 2.22 -11.05 -2.79
CA SER A 145 2.27 -10.21 -1.60
C SER A 145 1.05 -9.29 -1.43
N LYS A 146 0.17 -9.20 -2.44
CA LYS A 146 -0.99 -8.30 -2.45
C LYS A 146 -2.29 -9.05 -2.23
N SER A 147 -3.22 -8.34 -1.59
CA SER A 147 -4.59 -8.82 -1.41
C SER A 147 -5.43 -8.55 -2.66
N GLY A 148 -6.44 -9.38 -2.86
CA GLY A 148 -7.35 -9.32 -3.99
C GLY A 148 -7.51 -10.69 -4.63
N VAL A 149 -8.67 -10.90 -5.24
CA VAL A 149 -8.91 -12.06 -6.10
C VAL A 149 -8.14 -11.90 -7.41
N MET A 150 -7.70 -13.01 -8.01
CA MET A 150 -7.07 -12.95 -9.34
C MET A 150 -8.09 -12.54 -10.40
N PRO A 151 -7.67 -11.88 -11.51
CA PRO A 151 -8.59 -11.43 -12.54
C PRO A 151 -9.53 -12.52 -13.07
N GLU A 152 -9.03 -13.74 -13.26
CA GLU A 152 -9.78 -14.91 -13.75
C GLU A 152 -10.88 -15.37 -12.78
N ASP A 153 -10.71 -15.13 -11.48
CA ASP A 153 -11.64 -15.55 -10.44
C ASP A 153 -12.69 -14.46 -10.11
N ALA A 154 -12.50 -13.24 -10.61
CA ALA A 154 -13.34 -12.09 -10.28
C ALA A 154 -14.81 -12.26 -10.69
N ALA A 155 -15.06 -12.83 -11.88
CA ALA A 155 -16.42 -13.09 -12.37
C ALA A 155 -17.14 -14.15 -11.53
N SER A 156 -16.40 -15.14 -11.01
CA SER A 156 -16.92 -16.17 -10.10
C SER A 156 -17.28 -15.56 -8.74
N LEU A 157 -16.40 -14.73 -8.18
CA LEU A 157 -16.69 -14.01 -6.94
C LEU A 157 -17.88 -13.06 -7.11
N PHE A 158 -17.98 -12.34 -8.23
CA PHE A 158 -19.14 -11.50 -8.54
C PHE A 158 -20.46 -12.29 -8.52
N ALA A 159 -20.51 -13.44 -9.22
CA ALA A 159 -21.68 -14.31 -9.22
C ALA A 159 -22.06 -14.72 -7.78
N SER A 160 -21.09 -15.15 -6.98
CA SER A 160 -21.34 -15.55 -5.60
C SER A 160 -21.88 -14.41 -4.74
N ILE A 161 -21.46 -13.16 -5.00
CA ILE A 161 -21.93 -11.99 -4.24
C ILE A 161 -23.37 -11.62 -4.65
N LYS A 162 -23.71 -11.77 -5.94
CA LYS A 162 -25.03 -11.44 -6.48
C LYS A 162 -26.16 -12.27 -5.85
N GLU A 163 -25.83 -13.46 -5.34
CA GLU A 163 -26.77 -14.33 -4.60
C GLU A 163 -27.17 -13.77 -3.22
N TYR A 164 -26.52 -12.72 -2.71
CA TYR A 164 -26.86 -12.09 -1.43
C TYR A 164 -27.65 -10.78 -1.64
N PRO A 165 -28.97 -10.75 -1.39
CA PRO A 165 -29.79 -9.53 -1.54
C PRO A 165 -29.35 -8.39 -0.60
N SER A 166 -28.66 -8.73 0.49
CA SER A 166 -28.10 -7.79 1.45
C SER A 166 -26.81 -7.12 0.97
N LEU A 167 -26.30 -7.46 -0.21
CA LEU A 167 -25.11 -6.87 -0.82
C LEU A 167 -25.44 -6.20 -2.15
N CYS A 168 -24.72 -5.13 -2.47
CA CYS A 168 -24.77 -4.48 -3.78
C CYS A 168 -23.33 -4.26 -4.27
N VAL A 169 -22.97 -4.89 -5.39
CA VAL A 169 -21.65 -4.72 -6.00
C VAL A 169 -21.65 -3.44 -6.82
N GLU A 170 -21.00 -2.40 -6.32
CA GLU A 170 -20.92 -1.11 -7.02
C GLU A 170 -19.74 -1.03 -7.97
N GLY A 171 -18.72 -1.87 -7.81
CA GLY A 171 -17.52 -1.75 -8.62
C GLY A 171 -16.40 -2.73 -8.34
N LEU A 172 -15.28 -2.49 -9.00
CA LEU A 172 -14.00 -3.17 -8.81
C LEU A 172 -12.99 -2.21 -8.19
N MET A 173 -12.09 -2.74 -7.37
CA MET A 173 -11.02 -1.98 -6.74
C MET A 173 -9.67 -2.65 -6.98
N SER A 174 -8.64 -1.88 -7.32
CA SER A 174 -7.28 -2.40 -7.36
C SER A 174 -6.27 -1.37 -6.88
N LEU A 175 -5.20 -1.87 -6.24
CA LEU A 175 -4.03 -1.07 -5.86
C LEU A 175 -2.95 -1.03 -6.95
N GLY A 176 -3.03 -1.90 -7.97
CA GLY A 176 -2.01 -2.02 -9.02
C GLY A 176 -0.63 -2.44 -8.50
N SER A 177 0.36 -2.45 -9.39
CA SER A 177 1.78 -2.58 -9.08
C SER A 177 2.24 -1.50 -8.10
N PHE A 178 3.15 -1.84 -7.18
CA PHE A 178 3.77 -0.80 -6.37
C PHE A 178 4.63 0.08 -7.27
N TYR A 179 4.24 1.34 -7.46
CA TYR A 179 5.03 2.28 -8.25
C TYR A 179 6.39 2.53 -7.59
N ASP A 180 7.46 2.03 -8.19
CA ASP A 180 8.84 2.46 -7.97
C ASP A 180 9.43 3.07 -9.25
N HIS A 181 10.64 3.64 -9.16
CA HIS A 181 11.26 4.34 -10.28
C HIS A 181 11.63 3.42 -11.45
N ASP A 182 11.69 2.11 -11.22
CA ASP A 182 12.11 1.12 -12.21
C ASP A 182 10.89 0.49 -12.92
N LEU A 183 9.68 0.73 -12.40
CA LEU A 183 8.44 0.26 -13.00
C LEU A 183 8.08 1.07 -14.27
N PRO A 184 7.98 0.43 -15.45
CA PRO A 184 7.59 1.13 -16.67
C PRO A 184 6.15 1.64 -16.58
N VAL A 185 5.92 2.89 -17.01
CA VAL A 185 4.58 3.50 -17.10
C VAL A 185 3.60 2.62 -17.88
N GLU A 186 4.07 1.96 -18.94
CA GLU A 186 3.27 1.03 -19.74
C GLU A 186 2.76 -0.19 -18.96
N LYS A 187 3.49 -0.65 -17.94
CA LYS A 187 3.00 -1.74 -17.09
C LYS A 187 1.77 -1.29 -16.28
N ILE A 188 1.84 -0.09 -15.70
CA ILE A 188 0.73 0.49 -14.94
C ILE A 188 -0.48 0.72 -15.85
N ARG A 189 -0.24 1.22 -17.08
CA ARG A 189 -1.28 1.43 -18.07
C ARG A 189 -2.01 0.12 -18.40
N LYS A 190 -1.27 -0.96 -18.67
CA LYS A 190 -1.82 -2.29 -18.92
C LYS A 190 -2.65 -2.84 -17.77
N GLU A 191 -2.20 -2.62 -16.53
CA GLU A 191 -2.96 -3.04 -15.34
C GLU A 191 -4.30 -2.32 -15.22
N PHE A 192 -4.36 -1.01 -15.47
CA PHE A 192 -5.63 -0.28 -15.44
C PHE A 192 -6.52 -0.61 -16.64
N GLN A 193 -5.95 -0.90 -17.81
CA GLN A 193 -6.70 -1.43 -18.96
C GLN A 193 -7.33 -2.79 -18.64
N ALA A 194 -6.58 -3.68 -18.00
CA ALA A 194 -7.09 -4.99 -17.58
C ALA A 194 -8.25 -4.85 -16.58
N MET A 195 -8.19 -3.90 -15.64
CA MET A 195 -9.31 -3.60 -14.75
C MET A 195 -10.57 -3.17 -15.51
N LYS A 196 -10.44 -2.31 -16.52
CA LYS A 196 -11.56 -1.84 -17.34
C LYS A 196 -12.16 -2.97 -18.19
N GLN A 197 -11.31 -3.78 -18.83
CA GLN A 197 -11.76 -4.93 -19.61
C GLN A 197 -12.49 -5.95 -18.71
N LEU A 198 -12.01 -6.13 -17.47
CA LEU A 198 -12.64 -7.01 -16.51
C LEU A 198 -14.01 -6.50 -16.06
N SER A 199 -14.19 -5.20 -15.85
CA SER A 199 -15.52 -4.65 -15.56
C SER A 199 -16.47 -4.84 -16.75
N GLU A 200 -16.04 -4.52 -17.97
CA GLU A 200 -16.86 -4.68 -19.18
C GLU A 200 -17.26 -6.14 -19.42
N LEU A 201 -16.36 -7.09 -19.13
CA LEU A 201 -16.65 -8.52 -19.18
C LEU A 201 -17.75 -8.92 -18.19
N ILE A 202 -17.63 -8.50 -16.93
CA ILE A 202 -18.61 -8.83 -15.87
C ILE A 202 -19.96 -8.18 -16.19
N GLU A 203 -19.97 -6.92 -16.62
CA GLU A 203 -21.17 -6.20 -17.04
C GLU A 203 -21.91 -6.94 -18.15
N SER A 204 -21.19 -7.31 -19.21
CA SER A 204 -21.75 -8.06 -20.35
C SER A 204 -22.27 -9.44 -19.94
N GLN A 205 -21.49 -10.18 -19.15
CA GLN A 205 -21.83 -11.55 -18.74
C GLN A 205 -23.09 -11.62 -17.85
N TYR A 206 -23.33 -10.60 -17.03
CA TYR A 206 -24.39 -10.61 -16.02
C TYR A 206 -25.50 -9.58 -16.25
N ASP A 207 -25.52 -8.93 -17.44
CA ASP A 207 -26.40 -7.79 -17.77
C ASP A 207 -26.42 -6.76 -16.64
N TYR A 208 -25.22 -6.39 -16.19
CA TYR A 208 -25.00 -5.47 -15.09
C TYR A 208 -24.49 -4.14 -15.64
N GLN A 209 -24.98 -3.02 -15.11
CA GLN A 209 -24.63 -1.71 -15.65
C GLN A 209 -23.62 -1.00 -14.77
N SER A 210 -22.54 -0.51 -15.39
CA SER A 210 -21.66 0.54 -14.91
C SER A 210 -20.99 0.29 -13.55
N LEU A 211 -20.18 -0.75 -13.46
CA LEU A 211 -19.26 -0.99 -12.36
C LEU A 211 -18.24 0.14 -12.25
N GLU A 212 -18.16 0.74 -11.07
CA GLU A 212 -17.16 1.76 -10.75
C GLU A 212 -15.75 1.14 -10.70
N LEU A 213 -14.75 1.89 -11.16
CA LEU A 213 -13.34 1.49 -11.12
C LEU A 213 -12.60 2.35 -10.10
N SER A 214 -12.44 1.82 -8.89
CA SER A 214 -11.60 2.40 -7.86
C SER A 214 -10.15 1.95 -8.10
N MET A 215 -9.37 2.79 -8.76
CA MET A 215 -7.96 2.53 -9.06
C MET A 215 -7.17 3.83 -9.20
N GLY A 216 -5.87 3.75 -8.98
CA GLY A 216 -5.01 4.93 -8.95
C GLY A 216 -4.85 5.51 -7.54
N THR A 217 -3.59 5.74 -7.19
CA THR A 217 -3.10 6.32 -5.96
C THR A 217 -2.22 7.54 -6.27
N SER A 218 -1.51 8.09 -5.27
CA SER A 218 -0.80 9.36 -5.44
C SER A 218 0.31 9.37 -6.48
N GLN A 219 0.80 8.19 -6.89
CA GLN A 219 1.85 8.05 -7.89
C GLN A 219 1.34 7.93 -9.32
N ASP A 220 0.13 7.40 -9.52
CA ASP A 220 -0.34 6.86 -10.80
C ASP A 220 -1.80 7.24 -11.13
N TYR A 221 -2.50 7.99 -10.27
CA TYR A 221 -3.90 8.38 -10.49
C TYR A 221 -4.16 9.07 -11.83
N GLN A 222 -3.22 9.84 -12.39
CA GLN A 222 -3.42 10.45 -13.70
C GLN A 222 -3.49 9.40 -14.81
N ILE A 223 -2.63 8.37 -14.75
CA ILE A 223 -2.68 7.24 -15.68
C ILE A 223 -3.99 6.46 -15.44
N ALA A 224 -4.38 6.26 -14.19
CA ALA A 224 -5.65 5.59 -13.87
C ALA A 224 -6.86 6.33 -14.46
N VAL A 225 -6.87 7.66 -14.39
CA VAL A 225 -7.91 8.50 -15.02
C VAL A 225 -7.89 8.34 -16.54
N GLU A 226 -6.71 8.33 -17.16
CA GLU A 226 -6.60 8.11 -18.61
C GLU A 226 -7.17 6.74 -19.01
N GLU A 227 -6.99 5.72 -18.17
CA GLU A 227 -7.39 4.33 -18.42
C GLU A 227 -8.77 3.93 -17.88
N GLY A 228 -9.60 4.88 -17.47
CA GLY A 228 -11.00 4.59 -17.17
C GLY A 228 -11.39 4.61 -15.69
N ALA A 229 -10.49 4.95 -14.76
CA ALA A 229 -10.86 5.08 -13.35
C ALA A 229 -12.07 6.00 -13.17
N THR A 230 -13.00 5.60 -12.30
CA THR A 230 -14.13 6.44 -11.85
C THR A 230 -13.89 6.96 -10.44
N ILE A 231 -13.02 6.31 -9.67
CA ILE A 231 -12.58 6.77 -8.35
C ILE A 231 -11.06 6.68 -8.25
N VAL A 232 -10.41 7.79 -7.91
CA VAL A 232 -8.99 7.83 -7.56
C VAL A 232 -8.79 8.06 -6.06
N ARG A 233 -7.83 7.35 -5.46
CA ARG A 233 -7.64 7.33 -4.01
C ARG A 233 -6.35 8.07 -3.61
N LEU A 234 -6.48 9.31 -3.14
CA LEU A 234 -5.33 10.14 -2.84
C LEU A 234 -5.13 10.35 -1.35
N GLY A 235 -3.88 10.20 -0.89
CA GLY A 235 -3.48 10.42 0.49
C GLY A 235 -3.80 11.83 0.97
N ALA A 236 -4.90 12.00 1.69
CA ALA A 236 -5.35 13.30 2.15
C ALA A 236 -4.25 13.97 3.00
N ALA A 237 -3.61 13.24 3.91
CA ALA A 237 -2.50 13.77 4.72
C ALA A 237 -1.27 14.26 3.91
N ARG A 238 -1.01 13.74 2.70
CA ARG A 238 0.20 14.06 1.92
C ARG A 238 -0.05 15.11 0.84
N LYS A 239 -1.20 15.08 0.16
CA LYS A 239 -1.56 16.04 -0.90
C LYS A 239 -2.57 17.11 -0.47
N MET A 240 -3.46 16.87 0.50
CA MET A 240 -4.60 17.79 0.81
C MET A 240 -4.56 18.43 2.21
N LEU A 241 -4.40 17.64 3.26
CA LEU A 241 -4.57 18.02 4.66
C LEU A 241 -3.27 18.37 5.37
N GLY A 242 -2.15 18.31 4.65
CA GLY A 242 -0.81 18.66 5.13
C GLY A 242 -0.22 17.61 6.05
N SER A 243 1.07 17.33 5.87
CA SER A 243 1.79 16.44 6.76
C SER A 243 1.88 17.09 8.15
N THR A 244 1.25 16.47 9.15
CA THR A 244 1.81 16.57 10.49
C THR A 244 3.21 15.97 10.41
N LEU A 245 4.23 16.66 10.91
CA LEU A 245 5.65 16.29 10.98
C LEU A 245 5.91 14.84 11.46
N LEU A 246 5.58 13.84 10.65
CA LEU A 246 5.89 12.42 10.87
C LEU A 246 6.80 11.85 9.77
N GLY A 247 7.01 12.60 8.69
CA GLY A 247 7.96 12.25 7.62
C GLY A 247 9.42 12.28 8.06
N PHE A 248 9.77 13.07 9.07
CA PHE A 248 11.14 13.15 9.57
C PHE A 248 11.58 11.90 10.37
N SER A 249 10.66 11.18 11.03
CA SER A 249 11.06 10.03 11.85
C SER A 249 11.50 8.82 11.01
N LYS A 250 10.90 8.61 9.82
CA LYS A 250 11.31 7.52 8.91
C LYS A 250 12.65 7.82 8.24
N VAL A 251 12.90 9.06 7.82
CA VAL A 251 14.19 9.48 7.24
C VAL A 251 15.31 9.45 8.30
N LEU A 252 15.05 9.88 9.54
CA LEU A 252 16.03 9.76 10.63
C LEU A 252 16.27 8.31 11.06
N LYS A 253 15.25 7.43 11.08
CA LYS A 253 15.43 6.00 11.37
C LYS A 253 16.28 5.31 10.29
N ARG A 254 16.09 5.68 9.01
CA ARG A 254 16.90 5.18 7.89
C ARG A 254 18.36 5.68 7.96
N ARG A 255 18.56 6.97 8.30
CA ARG A 255 19.91 7.54 8.54
C ARG A 255 20.61 6.98 9.78
N ARG A 256 19.90 6.68 10.87
CA ARG A 256 20.47 6.03 12.07
C ARG A 256 20.85 4.58 11.80
N ARG A 257 20.05 3.83 11.01
CA ARG A 257 20.40 2.46 10.58
C ARG A 257 21.62 2.44 9.65
N LEU A 258 21.74 3.39 8.72
CA LEU A 258 22.91 3.50 7.84
C LEU A 258 24.19 3.91 8.59
N LYS A 259 24.09 4.81 9.57
CA LYS A 259 25.24 5.15 10.45
C LYS A 259 25.63 4.02 11.40
N MET A 260 24.68 3.22 11.89
CA MET A 260 24.99 2.00 12.65
C MET A 260 25.62 0.94 11.76
N ALA A 261 25.05 0.66 10.59
CA ALA A 261 25.59 -0.32 9.64
C ALA A 261 27.02 0.03 9.19
N SER A 262 27.31 1.31 8.96
CA SER A 262 28.67 1.78 8.65
C SER A 262 29.65 1.61 9.84
N ARG A 263 29.20 1.82 11.09
CA ARG A 263 30.03 1.56 12.28
C ARG A 263 30.29 0.07 12.50
N TYR A 264 29.27 -0.78 12.38
CA TYR A 264 29.42 -2.23 12.49
C TYR A 264 30.23 -2.83 11.33
N TRP A 265 30.15 -2.24 10.14
CA TRP A 265 31.01 -2.62 9.01
C TRP A 265 32.47 -2.25 9.28
N HIS A 266 32.76 -1.04 9.79
CA HIS A 266 34.13 -0.65 10.12
C HIS A 266 34.70 -1.40 11.33
N GLU A 267 33.91 -1.69 12.37
CA GLU A 267 34.33 -2.52 13.50
C GLU A 267 34.52 -3.99 13.10
N GLY A 268 33.64 -4.54 12.25
CA GLY A 268 33.76 -5.89 11.72
C GLY A 268 34.97 -6.08 10.80
N VAL A 269 35.28 -5.09 9.95
CA VAL A 269 36.49 -5.10 9.11
C VAL A 269 37.76 -5.00 9.96
N LYS A 270 37.73 -4.26 11.07
CA LYS A 270 38.87 -4.14 12.01
C LYS A 270 39.13 -5.46 12.76
N LEU A 271 38.06 -6.11 13.24
CA LEU A 271 38.15 -7.43 13.90
C LEU A 271 38.64 -8.53 12.94
N LEU A 272 38.20 -8.51 11.67
CA LEU A 272 38.68 -9.43 10.64
C LEU A 272 40.15 -9.19 10.26
N GLN A 273 40.61 -7.93 10.24
CA GLN A 273 42.02 -7.61 9.98
C GLN A 273 42.93 -8.01 11.14
N ASP A 274 42.46 -7.88 12.39
CA ASP A 274 43.17 -8.31 13.58
C ASP A 274 43.24 -9.85 13.69
N GLU A 275 42.18 -10.58 13.31
CA GLU A 275 42.19 -12.05 13.22
C GLU A 275 43.17 -12.57 12.15
N ILE A 276 43.17 -11.95 10.97
CA ILE A 276 44.10 -12.31 9.88
C ILE A 276 45.57 -12.00 10.26
N ALA A 277 45.82 -10.98 11.07
CA ALA A 277 47.16 -10.66 11.58
C ALA A 277 47.64 -11.69 12.61
N VAL A 278 46.77 -12.16 13.51
CA VAL A 278 47.07 -13.19 14.51
C VAL A 278 47.34 -14.55 13.85
N ASP A 279 46.56 -14.91 12.83
CA ASP A 279 46.74 -16.17 12.09
C ASP A 279 48.05 -16.21 11.27
N ASN A 280 48.46 -15.07 10.72
CA ASN A 280 49.74 -14.93 10.02
C ASN A 280 50.95 -15.01 10.97
N LEU A 281 50.83 -14.46 12.19
CA LEU A 281 51.83 -14.59 13.26
C LEU A 281 51.96 -16.04 13.77
N PHE A 282 50.85 -16.79 13.83
CA PHE A 282 50.85 -18.21 14.19
C PHE A 282 51.50 -19.08 13.09
N ARG A 283 51.21 -18.80 11.82
CA ARG A 283 51.82 -19.51 10.67
C ARG A 283 53.33 -19.26 10.57
N GLN A 284 53.82 -18.05 10.85
CA GLN A 284 55.27 -17.78 10.88
C GLN A 284 56.00 -18.53 12.01
N ARG A 285 55.39 -18.65 13.20
CA ARG A 285 55.96 -19.43 14.33
C ARG A 285 56.01 -20.93 14.08
N THR A 286 55.07 -21.50 13.32
CA THR A 286 55.09 -22.93 12.95
C THR A 286 56.11 -23.28 11.86
N ARG A 287 56.46 -22.34 10.97
CA ARG A 287 57.51 -22.56 9.95
C ARG A 287 58.92 -22.54 10.54
N SER A 288 59.21 -21.71 11.55
CA SER A 288 60.54 -21.69 12.21
C SER A 288 60.82 -22.93 13.08
N ARG A 289 59.80 -23.67 13.54
CA ARG A 289 59.99 -24.93 14.30
C ARG A 289 60.20 -26.17 13.43
N ARG A 290 59.95 -26.11 12.11
CA ARG A 290 60.18 -27.24 11.18
C ARG A 290 61.58 -27.24 10.56
N VAL A 291 62.29 -26.11 10.58
CA VAL A 291 63.65 -25.97 10.02
C VAL A 291 64.74 -26.41 11.03
N VAL A 292 64.49 -26.34 12.33
CA VAL A 292 65.47 -26.72 13.38
C VAL A 292 65.55 -28.25 13.60
N ARG A 293 64.63 -29.06 13.05
CA ARG A 293 64.66 -30.53 13.15
C ARG A 293 65.35 -31.24 11.98
N LYS A 294 65.86 -30.52 10.97
CA LYS A 294 66.48 -31.12 9.77
C LYS A 294 68.00 -30.90 9.63
N THR A 295 68.66 -30.33 10.65
CA THR A 295 70.13 -30.15 10.71
C THR A 295 70.83 -31.01 11.76
N LYS A 296 70.14 -32.00 12.34
CA LYS A 296 70.77 -33.11 13.09
C LYS A 296 70.70 -34.40 12.27
N SER A 297 71.36 -34.38 11.11
CA SER A 297 71.88 -35.57 10.45
C SER A 297 73.32 -35.78 10.90
N GLY A 298 73.67 -37.00 11.30
CA GLY A 298 75.06 -37.35 11.57
C GLY A 298 75.22 -38.81 12.00
N GLU A 299 74.55 -39.73 11.29
CA GLU A 299 74.96 -41.13 11.26
C GLU A 299 76.23 -41.24 10.41
N GLU A 300 77.24 -41.84 11.02
CA GLU A 300 78.51 -42.25 10.47
C GLU A 300 78.30 -43.56 9.68
N LYS A 301 78.82 -43.64 8.44
CA LYS A 301 79.57 -44.81 7.95
C LYS A 301 80.16 -44.59 6.56
N THR A 302 81.46 -44.82 6.53
CA THR A 302 82.40 -44.87 5.41
C THR A 302 82.18 -46.10 4.50
N PRO A 303 82.74 -46.08 3.28
CA PRO A 303 82.45 -47.04 2.23
C PRO A 303 83.45 -48.20 2.23
N ASP A 304 83.03 -49.33 1.68
CA ASP A 304 83.96 -50.36 1.20
C ASP A 304 83.36 -51.04 -0.05
N SER A 305 84.09 -50.96 -1.16
CA SER A 305 83.91 -51.83 -2.31
C SER A 305 85.28 -52.08 -2.94
N LYS A 306 85.68 -53.36 -2.96
CA LYS A 306 86.91 -53.85 -3.58
C LYS A 306 86.88 -53.68 -5.09
N SER A 307 87.99 -53.16 -5.61
CA SER A 307 88.84 -53.80 -6.61
C SER A 307 90.23 -53.19 -6.51
#